data_AF-A0A7S3XJA2-F1
#
_entry.id   AF-A0A7S3XJA2-F1
#
_cell.length_a   1.000
_cell.length_b   1.000
_cell.length_c   1.000
_cell.angle_alpha   90.00
_cell.angle_beta   90.00
_cell.angle_gamma   90.00
#
_symmetry.space_group_name_H-M   'P 1'
#
loop_
_entity.id
_entity.type
_entity.pdbx_description
1 polymer ?
#
loop_
_entity_poly.entity_id
_entity_poly.type
_entity_poly.pdbx_seq_one_letter_code
_entity_poly.pdbx_strand_id
1 'polypeptide(L)'
;YLGPTLDLHAGGVDLTFPHHENEIAQSEGYSGETFCNCWVHNGFVNINNEKMSKSKGNFLTLRDTLKTALDVRGFRYLVVASQYRTALNFTPESLDFAKNTVRRLDKFKRMLDDYLATTTTTEEANKDDSENDPLVKTAKEALAGFEAGMNDDLNAPRAL
;
A
#
# COMPACT_ATOMS: atom_id res chain seq x y z
N TYR A 1 6.62 -22.83 -14.84
CA TYR A 1 5.61 -21.82 -15.20
C TYR A 1 6.25 -20.48 -15.60
N LEU A 2 7.26 -19.99 -14.85
CA LEU A 2 7.86 -18.66 -15.08
C LEU A 2 9.27 -18.67 -15.72
N GLY A 3 9.80 -19.86 -16.04
CA GLY A 3 11.19 -20.01 -16.48
C GLY A 3 12.14 -20.32 -15.32
N PRO A 4 13.45 -20.47 -15.61
CA PRO A 4 14.49 -20.79 -14.62
C PRO A 4 14.88 -19.59 -13.74
N THR A 5 14.72 -18.37 -14.24
CA THR A 5 15.02 -17.12 -13.52
C THR A 5 13.78 -16.24 -13.42
N LEU A 6 13.51 -15.74 -12.22
CA LEU A 6 12.44 -14.79 -11.93
C LEU A 6 12.98 -13.36 -11.84
N ASP A 7 12.20 -12.38 -12.30
CA ASP A 7 12.54 -10.97 -12.08
C ASP A 7 12.35 -10.57 -10.61
N LEU A 8 11.24 -11.00 -10.00
CA LEU A 8 10.84 -10.62 -8.65
C LEU A 8 10.21 -11.80 -7.91
N HIS A 9 10.67 -12.06 -6.68
CA HIS A 9 10.07 -13.03 -5.76
C HIS A 9 9.81 -12.34 -4.41
N ALA A 10 8.58 -12.44 -3.90
CA ALA A 10 8.17 -11.76 -2.68
C ALA A 10 7.68 -12.71 -1.57
N GLY A 11 7.78 -12.27 -0.32
CA GLY A 11 7.25 -13.01 0.84
C GLY A 11 7.28 -12.21 2.13
N GLY A 12 6.81 -12.82 3.22
CA GLY A 12 7.04 -12.27 4.57
C GLY A 12 8.51 -12.39 4.95
N VAL A 13 9.02 -11.48 5.79
CA VAL A 13 10.42 -11.51 6.26
C VAL A 13 10.79 -12.83 6.97
N ASP A 14 9.83 -13.54 7.55
CA ASP A 14 9.99 -14.88 8.10
C ASP A 14 10.30 -15.95 7.05
N LEU A 15 9.96 -15.72 5.78
CA LEU A 15 10.25 -16.64 4.69
C LEU A 15 11.68 -16.50 4.17
N THR A 16 12.39 -15.43 4.51
CA THR A 16 13.82 -15.25 4.13
C THR A 16 14.63 -16.49 4.49
N PHE A 17 14.45 -17.02 5.70
CA PHE A 17 15.07 -18.25 6.14
C PHE A 17 14.13 -19.10 6.99
N PRO A 18 14.05 -20.42 6.78
CA PRO A 18 14.82 -21.20 5.80
C PRO A 18 14.16 -21.28 4.42
N HIS A 19 12.94 -20.73 4.24
CA HIS A 19 12.10 -21.06 3.09
C HIS A 19 12.70 -20.61 1.76
N HIS A 20 12.92 -19.31 1.56
CA HIS A 20 13.44 -18.77 0.29
C HIS A 20 14.90 -19.20 0.07
N GLU A 21 15.70 -19.35 1.13
CA GLU A 21 17.05 -19.91 1.02
C GLU A 21 17.03 -21.34 0.44
N ASN A 22 16.08 -22.17 0.89
CA ASN A 22 15.90 -23.51 0.34
C ASN A 22 15.39 -23.47 -1.11
N GLU A 23 14.53 -22.51 -1.46
CA GLU A 23 14.06 -22.34 -2.84
C GLU A 23 15.18 -21.96 -3.80
N ILE A 24 16.08 -21.07 -3.37
CA ILE A 24 17.31 -20.74 -4.10
C ILE A 24 18.14 -22.02 -4.29
N ALA A 25 18.47 -22.72 -3.20
CA ALA A 25 19.30 -23.92 -3.27
C ALA A 25 18.71 -25.02 -4.18
N GLN A 26 17.38 -25.22 -4.12
CA GLN A 26 16.69 -26.21 -4.97
C GLN A 26 16.66 -25.79 -6.43
N SER A 27 16.31 -24.54 -6.70
CA SER A 27 16.11 -24.04 -8.06
C SER A 27 17.45 -23.91 -8.79
N GLU A 28 18.44 -23.28 -8.17
CA GLU A 28 19.78 -23.12 -8.75
C GLU A 28 20.54 -24.45 -8.81
N GLY A 29 20.32 -25.34 -7.82
CA GLY A 29 20.89 -26.69 -7.86
C GLY A 29 20.34 -27.55 -9.00
N TYR A 30 19.09 -27.33 -9.42
CA TYR A 30 18.48 -28.03 -10.54
C TYR A 30 18.80 -27.38 -11.90
N SER A 31 18.71 -26.04 -12.00
CA SER A 31 18.87 -25.33 -13.26
C SER A 31 20.32 -24.99 -13.60
N GLY A 32 21.17 -24.77 -12.60
CA GLY A 32 22.49 -24.15 -12.76
C GLY A 32 22.43 -22.65 -13.09
N GLU A 33 21.25 -22.03 -13.04
CA GLU A 33 21.00 -20.63 -13.35
C GLU A 33 20.57 -19.87 -12.09
N THR A 34 20.81 -18.55 -12.04
CA THR A 34 20.30 -17.70 -10.95
C THR A 34 18.78 -17.80 -10.84
N PHE A 35 18.26 -18.08 -9.65
CA PHE A 35 16.84 -18.31 -9.47
C PHE A 35 16.01 -17.01 -9.54
N CYS A 36 16.46 -15.93 -8.92
CA CYS A 36 15.72 -14.66 -8.92
C CYS A 36 16.62 -13.43 -8.81
N ASN A 37 16.31 -12.40 -9.60
CA ASN A 37 17.05 -11.13 -9.65
C ASN A 37 16.75 -10.20 -8.46
N CYS A 38 15.52 -10.22 -7.93
CA CYS A 38 15.10 -9.32 -6.87
C CYS A 38 14.17 -9.99 -5.87
N TRP A 39 14.51 -9.89 -4.59
CA TRP A 39 13.70 -10.40 -3.48
C TRP A 39 13.06 -9.26 -2.70
N VAL A 40 11.76 -9.38 -2.43
CA VAL A 40 10.98 -8.34 -1.73
C VAL A 40 10.30 -8.95 -0.50
N HIS A 41 10.73 -8.50 0.69
CA HIS A 41 10.19 -9.03 1.94
C HIS A 41 9.43 -7.97 2.74
N ASN A 42 8.18 -8.27 3.10
CA ASN A 42 7.40 -7.41 3.98
C ASN A 42 7.70 -7.68 5.46
N GLY A 43 7.66 -6.62 6.28
CA GLY A 43 7.83 -6.67 7.72
C GLY A 43 6.68 -7.41 8.42
N PHE A 44 6.91 -7.72 9.70
CA PHE A 44 5.91 -8.36 10.55
C PHE A 44 4.73 -7.46 10.86
N VAL A 45 3.60 -8.07 11.21
CA VAL A 45 2.47 -7.38 11.86
C VAL A 45 2.51 -7.70 13.36
N ASN A 46 2.62 -6.65 14.17
CA ASN A 46 2.50 -6.70 15.63
C ASN A 46 1.11 -6.24 16.06
N ILE A 47 0.62 -6.77 17.17
CA ILE A 47 -0.61 -6.33 17.83
C ILE A 47 -0.23 -5.70 19.16
N ASN A 48 -0.54 -4.41 19.37
CA ASN A 48 -0.21 -3.69 20.61
C ASN A 48 1.29 -3.80 20.99
N ASN A 49 2.18 -3.63 20.01
CA ASN A 49 3.64 -3.78 20.10
C ASN A 49 4.13 -5.20 20.42
N GLU A 50 3.24 -6.20 20.46
CA GLU A 50 3.63 -7.58 20.63
C GLU A 50 3.54 -8.37 19.32
N LYS A 51 4.51 -9.25 19.10
CA LYS A 51 4.45 -10.21 17.99
C LYS A 51 3.15 -11.02 18.09
N MET A 52 2.41 -11.08 16.99
CA MET A 52 1.22 -11.92 16.89
C MET A 52 1.61 -13.40 16.97
N SER A 53 0.94 -14.17 17.84
CA SER A 53 1.14 -15.62 17.92
C SER A 53 -0.08 -16.31 18.50
N LYS A 54 -0.37 -17.54 18.03
CA LYS A 54 -1.45 -18.36 18.59
C LYS A 54 -1.23 -18.69 20.07
N SER A 55 0.02 -18.94 20.47
CA SER A 55 0.39 -19.31 21.85
C SER A 55 0.15 -18.19 22.86
N LYS A 56 0.29 -16.92 22.45
CA LYS A 56 -0.03 -15.76 23.30
C LYS A 56 -1.53 -15.42 23.34
N GLY A 57 -2.36 -16.09 22.54
CA GLY A 57 -3.78 -15.78 22.42
C GLY A 57 -4.09 -14.42 21.78
N ASN A 58 -3.08 -13.70 21.27
CA ASN A 58 -3.24 -12.38 20.64
C ASN A 58 -3.39 -12.47 19.10
N PHE A 59 -3.73 -13.65 18.59
CA PHE A 59 -3.96 -13.88 17.17
C PHE A 59 -5.32 -13.32 16.76
N LEU A 60 -5.32 -12.39 15.80
CA LEU A 60 -6.52 -11.75 15.27
C LEU A 60 -6.71 -12.18 13.81
N THR A 61 -7.92 -12.60 13.46
CA THR A 61 -8.27 -12.80 12.05
C THR A 61 -8.94 -11.56 11.50
N LEU A 62 -8.73 -11.27 10.22
CA LEU A 62 -9.42 -10.15 9.56
C LEU A 62 -10.95 -10.28 9.65
N ARG A 63 -11.49 -11.50 9.62
CA ARG A 63 -12.94 -11.75 9.76
C ARG A 63 -13.45 -11.41 11.16
N ASP A 64 -12.63 -11.64 12.18
CA ASP A 64 -12.99 -11.37 13.57
C ASP A 64 -12.81 -9.89 13.92
N THR A 65 -11.84 -9.23 13.31
CA THR A 65 -11.50 -7.84 13.62
C THR A 65 -12.27 -6.82 12.78
N LEU A 66 -12.48 -7.09 11.48
CA LEU A 66 -13.02 -6.10 10.53
C LEU A 66 -14.49 -6.42 10.26
N LYS A 67 -15.39 -5.77 11.00
CA LYS A 67 -16.84 -6.06 10.95
C LYS A 67 -17.61 -5.20 9.96
N THR A 68 -17.09 -4.04 9.59
CA THR A 68 -17.74 -3.11 8.67
C THR A 68 -16.87 -2.85 7.43
N ALA A 69 -17.50 -2.39 6.34
CA ALA A 69 -16.78 -1.95 5.14
C ALA A 69 -15.77 -0.83 5.45
N LEU A 70 -16.07 0.02 6.42
CA LEU A 70 -15.16 1.07 6.86
C LEU A 70 -13.95 0.49 7.61
N ASP A 71 -14.11 -0.55 8.42
CA ASP A 71 -12.98 -1.23 9.07
C ASP A 71 -12.06 -1.86 8.02
N VAL A 72 -12.62 -2.49 6.99
CA VAL A 72 -11.84 -3.07 5.88
C VAL A 72 -11.03 -2.00 5.15
N ARG A 73 -11.66 -0.88 4.80
CA ARG A 73 -10.98 0.23 4.13
C ARG A 73 -9.95 0.91 5.03
N GLY A 74 -10.26 1.06 6.32
CA GLY A 74 -9.34 1.58 7.33
C GLY A 74 -8.11 0.70 7.49
N PHE A 75 -8.29 -0.62 7.61
CA PHE A 75 -7.17 -1.56 7.67
C PHE A 75 -6.35 -1.53 6.39
N ARG A 76 -6.99 -1.48 5.21
CA ARG A 76 -6.26 -1.35 3.93
C ARG A 76 -5.45 -0.06 3.89
N TYR A 77 -6.02 1.07 4.30
CA TYR A 77 -5.30 2.33 4.39
C TYR A 77 -4.11 2.21 5.33
N LEU A 78 -4.30 1.63 6.53
CA LEU A 78 -3.23 1.44 7.51
C LEU A 78 -2.06 0.62 6.93
N VAL A 79 -2.35 -0.48 6.23
CA VAL A 79 -1.33 -1.32 5.60
C VAL A 79 -0.60 -0.56 4.48
N VAL A 80 -1.33 0.14 3.61
CA VAL A 80 -0.74 0.86 2.48
C VAL A 80 0.04 2.09 2.94
N ALA A 81 -0.43 2.80 3.96
CA ALA A 81 0.23 4.00 4.51
C ALA A 81 1.44 3.68 5.40
N SER A 82 1.86 2.42 5.46
CA SER A 82 3.03 1.97 6.20
C SER A 82 4.11 1.50 5.23
N GLN A 83 5.38 1.74 5.55
CA GLN A 83 6.47 1.24 4.71
C GLN A 83 6.53 -0.29 4.83
N TYR A 84 6.41 -1.00 3.70
CA TYR A 84 6.19 -2.45 3.65
C TYR A 84 7.31 -3.24 4.33
N ARG A 85 8.55 -2.72 4.34
CA ARG A 85 9.72 -3.34 4.99
C ARG A 85 9.75 -3.17 6.50
N THR A 86 8.95 -2.26 7.04
CA THR A 86 8.88 -1.98 8.48
C THR A 86 7.81 -2.81 9.16
N ALA A 87 7.98 -3.09 10.45
CA ALA A 87 6.96 -3.79 11.20
C ALA A 87 5.72 -2.90 11.37
N LEU A 88 4.57 -3.39 10.94
CA LEU A 88 3.29 -2.72 11.14
C LEU A 88 2.79 -3.01 12.56
N ASN A 89 2.58 -1.97 13.36
CA ASN A 89 1.92 -2.13 14.65
C ASN A 89 0.42 -1.82 14.53
N PHE A 90 -0.41 -2.85 14.63
CA PHE A 90 -1.86 -2.72 14.66
C PHE A 90 -2.35 -2.54 16.10
N THR A 91 -3.11 -1.47 16.31
CA THR A 91 -3.92 -1.22 17.52
C THR A 91 -5.32 -0.73 17.12
N PRO A 92 -6.35 -0.86 17.97
CA PRO A 92 -7.66 -0.26 17.71
C PRO A 92 -7.59 1.23 17.36
N GLU A 93 -6.71 1.99 18.04
CA GLU A 93 -6.51 3.42 17.81
C GLU A 93 -5.90 3.68 16.42
N SER A 94 -4.95 2.86 15.98
CA SER A 94 -4.38 2.96 14.63
C SER A 94 -5.43 2.73 13.55
N LEU A 95 -6.36 1.79 13.79
CA LEU A 95 -7.47 1.52 12.87
C LEU A 95 -8.47 2.68 12.84
N ASP A 96 -8.81 3.25 13.99
CA ASP A 96 -9.72 4.40 14.07
C ASP A 96 -9.13 5.66 13.44
N PHE A 97 -7.82 5.90 13.61
CA PHE A 97 -7.10 6.94 12.88
C PHE A 97 -7.20 6.73 11.37
N ALA A 98 -6.89 5.53 10.89
CA ALA A 98 -6.98 5.19 9.47
C ALA A 98 -8.41 5.36 8.92
N LYS A 99 -9.44 4.96 9.67
CA LYS A 99 -10.85 5.15 9.30
C LYS A 99 -11.20 6.63 9.18
N ASN A 100 -10.69 7.48 10.06
CA ASN A 100 -10.88 8.92 9.98
C ASN A 100 -10.20 9.52 8.73
N THR A 101 -9.01 9.04 8.38
CA THR A 101 -8.36 9.46 7.13
C THR A 101 -9.14 9.03 5.91
N VAL A 102 -9.63 7.79 5.86
CA VAL A 102 -10.50 7.30 4.78
C VAL A 102 -11.75 8.18 4.62
N ARG A 103 -12.41 8.56 5.73
CA ARG A 103 -13.57 9.47 5.68
C ARG A 103 -13.22 10.84 5.10
N ARG A 104 -12.03 11.37 5.40
CA ARG A 104 -11.53 12.65 4.85
C ARG A 104 -11.30 12.54 3.35
N LEU A 105 -10.66 11.46 2.90
CA LEU A 105 -10.45 11.18 1.47
C LEU A 105 -11.78 11.04 0.73
N ASP A 106 -12.76 10.34 1.31
CA ASP A 106 -14.10 10.22 0.72
C ASP A 106 -14.81 11.57 0.63
N LYS A 107 -14.66 12.43 1.65
CA LYS A 107 -15.22 13.78 1.63
C LYS A 107 -14.56 14.63 0.54
N PHE A 108 -13.23 14.59 0.45
CA PHE A 108 -12.48 15.29 -0.59
C PHE A 108 -12.92 14.85 -1.99
N LYS A 109 -13.02 13.53 -2.23
CA LYS A 109 -13.50 12.99 -3.49
C LYS A 109 -14.90 13.49 -3.84
N ARG A 110 -15.85 13.46 -2.90
CA ARG A 110 -17.20 13.97 -3.15
C ARG A 110 -17.20 15.45 -3.52
N MET A 111 -16.44 16.27 -2.80
CA MET A 111 -16.32 17.70 -3.11
C MET A 111 -15.74 17.95 -4.50
N LEU A 112 -14.77 17.14 -4.93
CA LEU A 112 -14.20 17.21 -6.27
C LEU A 112 -15.21 16.77 -7.34
N ASP A 113 -15.93 15.66 -7.10
CA ASP A 113 -16.96 15.16 -8.02
C ASP A 113 -18.09 16.19 -8.19
N ASP A 114 -18.53 16.83 -7.10
CA ASP A 114 -19.55 17.89 -7.11
C ASP A 114 -19.07 19.12 -7.90
N TYR A 115 -17.82 19.55 -7.68
CA TYR A 115 -17.22 20.66 -8.42
C TYR A 115 -17.19 20.39 -9.93
N LEU A 116 -16.67 19.22 -10.34
CA LEU A 116 -16.60 18.84 -11.75
C LEU A 116 -17.98 18.73 -12.40
N ALA A 117 -18.99 18.24 -11.68
CA ALA A 117 -20.36 18.19 -12.17
C ALA A 117 -20.92 19.59 -12.44
N THR A 118 -20.66 20.56 -11.55
CA THR A 118 -21.11 21.95 -11.75
C THR A 118 -20.39 22.63 -12.93
N THR A 119 -19.07 22.46 -13.06
CA THR A 119 -18.29 23.04 -14.15
C THR A 119 -18.64 22.45 -15.51
N THR A 120 -19.02 21.17 -15.59
CA THR A 120 -19.43 20.54 -16.85
C THR A 120 -20.80 21.05 -17.34
N THR A 121 -21.65 21.55 -16.44
CA THR A 121 -22.98 22.10 -16.78
C THR A 121 -22.99 23.57 -17.18
N THR A 122 -21.90 24.30 -16.90
CA THR A 122 -21.76 25.73 -17.18
C THR A 122 -20.56 25.95 -18.12
N GLU A 123 -20.84 26.22 -19.41
CA GLU A 123 -19.94 26.79 -20.43
C GLU A 123 -19.00 25.77 -21.13
N GLU A 124 -18.95 25.65 -22.47
CA GLU A 124 -18.53 26.70 -23.43
C GLU A 124 -17.47 27.65 -22.85
N ALA A 125 -16.45 27.12 -22.16
CA ALA A 125 -15.29 27.88 -21.73
C ALA A 125 -14.01 27.38 -22.43
N ASN A 126 -13.23 28.36 -22.90
CA ASN A 126 -12.10 28.22 -23.81
C ASN A 126 -11.08 27.14 -23.42
N LYS A 127 -10.75 26.27 -24.38
CA LYS A 127 -9.75 25.20 -24.27
C LYS A 127 -8.29 25.67 -24.15
N ASP A 128 -8.04 26.98 -24.06
CA ASP A 128 -6.71 27.56 -24.38
C ASP A 128 -5.90 28.02 -23.17
N ASP A 129 -6.36 27.80 -21.92
CA ASP A 129 -5.62 28.22 -20.71
C ASP A 129 -5.54 27.12 -19.62
N SER A 130 -5.76 25.85 -19.98
CA SER A 130 -5.84 24.74 -19.01
C SER A 130 -4.53 24.48 -18.25
N GLU A 131 -3.39 24.98 -18.74
CA GLU A 131 -2.10 24.80 -18.06
C GLU A 131 -1.84 25.80 -16.91
N ASN A 132 -2.51 26.95 -16.93
CA ASN A 132 -2.39 27.97 -15.88
C ASN A 132 -3.44 27.86 -14.78
N ASP A 133 -4.38 26.92 -14.89
CA ASP A 133 -5.36 26.64 -13.83
C ASP A 133 -4.62 26.19 -12.55
N PRO A 134 -4.77 26.91 -11.42
CA PRO A 134 -4.15 26.55 -10.15
C PRO A 134 -4.47 25.12 -9.68
N LEU A 135 -5.66 24.61 -9.99
CA LEU A 135 -6.08 23.25 -9.67
C LEU A 135 -5.30 22.22 -10.49
N VAL A 136 -5.12 22.46 -11.80
CA VAL A 136 -4.33 21.60 -12.69
C VAL A 136 -2.87 21.58 -12.25
N LYS A 137 -2.31 22.74 -11.90
CA LYS A 137 -0.95 22.84 -11.37
C LYS A 137 -0.80 22.04 -10.07
N THR A 138 -1.70 22.24 -9.11
CA THR A 138 -1.69 21.52 -7.83
C THR A 138 -1.80 20.01 -8.03
N ALA A 139 -2.66 19.55 -8.97
CA ALA A 139 -2.81 18.14 -9.29
C ALA A 139 -1.53 17.55 -9.92
N LYS A 140 -0.86 18.27 -10.82
CA LYS A 140 0.42 17.86 -11.42
C LYS A 140 1.51 17.73 -10.35
N GLU A 141 1.61 18.70 -9.44
CA GLU A 141 2.58 18.68 -8.33
C GLU A 141 2.30 17.51 -7.37
N ALA A 142 1.03 17.26 -7.03
CA ALA A 142 0.64 16.14 -6.19
C ALA A 142 0.96 14.79 -6.84
N LEU A 143 0.69 14.64 -8.14
CA LEU A 143 1.01 13.41 -8.89
C LEU A 143 2.52 13.16 -8.93
N ALA A 144 3.32 14.19 -9.23
CA ALA A 144 4.78 14.08 -9.24
C ALA A 144 5.33 13.68 -7.86
N GLY A 145 4.77 14.25 -6.78
CA GLY A 145 5.11 13.86 -5.41
C GLY A 145 4.76 12.41 -5.08
N PHE A 146 3.56 11.96 -5.50
CA PHE A 146 3.12 10.58 -5.36
C PHE A 146 4.04 9.61 -6.10
N GLU A 147 4.34 9.87 -7.38
CA GLU A 147 5.24 9.06 -8.20
C GLU A 147 6.65 9.01 -7.61
N ALA A 148 7.18 10.14 -7.13
CA ALA A 148 8.48 10.18 -6.47
C ALA A 148 8.52 9.32 -5.20
N GLY A 149 7.44 9.29 -4.40
CA GLY A 149 7.34 8.41 -3.24
C GLY A 149 7.21 6.93 -3.64
N MET A 150 6.40 6.61 -4.65
CA MET A 150 6.21 5.23 -5.09
C MET A 150 7.45 4.64 -5.77
N ASN A 151 8.21 5.45 -6.51
CA ASN A 151 9.46 5.05 -7.16
C ASN A 151 10.64 4.90 -6.17
N ASP A 152 10.49 5.41 -4.95
CA ASP A 152 11.43 5.28 -3.85
C ASP A 152 11.08 4.06 -2.99
N ASP A 153 11.37 2.85 -3.47
CA ASP A 153 11.15 1.59 -2.72
C ASP A 153 9.71 1.44 -2.16
N LEU A 154 8.71 1.74 -3.00
CA LEU A 154 7.30 1.72 -2.64
C LEU A 154 7.00 2.50 -1.35
N ASN A 155 7.64 3.67 -1.15
CA ASN A 155 7.47 4.53 0.01
C ASN A 155 6.10 5.24 -0.02
N ALA A 156 5.07 4.45 0.17
CA ALA A 156 3.69 4.89 0.29
C ALA A 156 3.43 5.89 1.43
N PRO A 157 4.12 5.83 2.61
CA PRO A 157 4.02 6.89 3.61
C PRO A 157 4.45 8.27 3.11
N ARG A 158 5.40 8.33 2.17
CA ARG A 158 5.81 9.59 1.52
C ARG A 158 4.86 10.00 0.41
N ALA A 159 4.25 9.03 -0.27
CA ALA A 159 3.34 9.26 -1.38
C ALA A 159 1.93 9.73 -0.95
N LEU A 160 1.50 9.36 0.26
CA LEU A 160 0.16 9.62 0.83
C LEU A 160 0.16 10.80 1.82
#